data_AF-A0A959KPK0-F1
#
_entry.id   AF-A0A959KPK0-F1
#
_cell.length_a   1.000
_cell.length_b   1.000
_cell.length_c   1.000
_cell.angle_alpha   90.00
_cell.angle_beta   90.00
_cell.angle_gamma   90.00
#
_symmetry.space_group_name_H-M   'P 1'
#
loop_
_entity.id
_entity.type
_entity.pdbx_description
1 polymer ?
#
loop_
_entity_poly.entity_id
_entity_poly.type
_entity_poly.pdbx_seq_one_letter_code
_entity_poly.pdbx_strand_id
1 'polypeptide(L)'
;MKKLPPILLLALLVTSSISAQTSKAEKHHERQEFDDALQTYRSALADDPNDPQALFGLARLYADSLFPQHQLDTAYQYVDRADRAFRKMPYKERNKLQKRGMNSTELRNFEKEVVNQAFREALEQNTLAALEHALEHFPKPAYKLKSEAGRRINLLAFEEAQEQGSMAA
;
A
#
# COMPACT_ATOMS: atom_id res chain seq x y z
N MET A 1 49.75 -15.32 20.99
CA MET A 1 48.49 -15.88 20.40
C MET A 1 47.36 -14.91 20.70
N LYS A 2 46.96 -14.09 19.72
CA LYS A 2 45.91 -13.07 19.90
C LYS A 2 44.54 -13.74 19.79
N LYS A 3 43.78 -13.79 20.90
CA LYS A 3 42.38 -14.26 20.89
C LYS A 3 41.53 -13.17 20.24
N LEU A 4 40.86 -13.49 19.13
CA LEU A 4 39.86 -12.62 18.51
C LEU A 4 38.65 -12.46 19.44
N PRO A 5 37.97 -11.29 19.45
CA PRO A 5 36.81 -11.05 20.28
C PRO A 5 35.56 -11.78 19.74
N PRO A 6 34.65 -12.24 20.60
CA PRO A 6 33.46 -13.04 20.21
C PRO A 6 32.36 -12.22 19.52
N ILE A 7 32.63 -10.96 19.17
CA ILE A 7 31.64 -10.06 18.55
C ILE A 7 31.47 -10.38 17.04
N LEU A 8 32.41 -11.09 16.43
CA LEU A 8 32.34 -11.43 15.01
C LEU A 8 31.46 -12.66 14.67
N LEU A 9 30.82 -13.29 15.67
CA LEU A 9 30.03 -14.52 15.50
C LEU A 9 28.52 -14.30 15.54
N LEU A 10 28.04 -13.07 15.73
CA LEU A 10 26.61 -12.73 15.75
C LEU A 10 26.08 -12.15 14.41
N ALA A 11 26.87 -12.21 13.34
CA ALA A 11 26.50 -11.63 12.04
C ALA A 11 26.10 -12.67 10.98
N LEU A 12 25.93 -13.95 11.34
CA LEU A 12 25.82 -15.04 10.36
C LEU A 12 24.57 -15.93 10.49
N LEU A 13 23.47 -15.43 11.07
CA LEU A 13 22.20 -16.18 11.23
C LEU A 13 20.95 -15.42 10.76
N VAL A 14 21.03 -14.49 9.79
CA VAL A 14 19.88 -13.64 9.43
C VAL A 14 19.30 -13.88 8.02
N THR A 15 19.79 -14.85 7.24
CA THR A 15 19.35 -14.98 5.83
C THR A 15 18.22 -15.96 5.57
N SER A 16 17.62 -16.58 6.60
CA SER A 16 16.58 -17.61 6.43
C SER A 16 15.23 -17.31 7.09
N SER A 17 15.11 -16.27 7.93
CA SER A 17 13.83 -15.96 8.62
C SER A 17 12.93 -14.99 7.86
N ILE A 18 13.47 -14.20 6.94
CA ILE A 18 12.75 -13.12 6.21
C ILE A 18 11.57 -13.71 5.39
N SER A 19 11.78 -14.86 4.75
CA SER A 19 10.74 -15.53 3.96
C SER A 19 9.66 -16.21 4.80
N ALA A 20 9.97 -16.55 6.05
CA ALA A 20 9.08 -17.33 6.91
C ALA A 20 8.07 -16.45 7.65
N GLN A 21 8.49 -15.26 8.09
CA GLN A 21 7.61 -14.32 8.79
C GLN A 21 6.55 -13.75 7.85
N THR A 22 6.93 -13.36 6.64
CA THR A 22 5.99 -12.80 5.65
C THR A 22 4.96 -13.82 5.17
N SER A 23 5.36 -15.08 4.94
CA SER A 23 4.42 -16.17 4.64
C SER A 23 3.53 -16.57 5.81
N LYS A 24 3.92 -16.28 7.06
CA LYS A 24 3.05 -16.45 8.23
C LYS A 24 1.99 -15.33 8.28
N ALA A 25 2.40 -14.09 8.05
CA ALA A 25 1.50 -12.94 8.00
C ALA A 25 0.43 -13.09 6.91
N GLU A 26 0.82 -13.59 5.73
CA GLU A 26 -0.10 -13.87 4.62
C GLU A 26 -1.17 -14.89 5.01
N LYS A 27 -0.81 -15.95 5.76
CA LYS A 27 -1.78 -16.93 6.27
C LYS A 27 -2.74 -16.33 7.30
N HIS A 28 -2.26 -15.46 8.17
CA HIS A 28 -3.13 -14.73 9.11
C HIS A 28 -4.10 -13.83 8.34
N HIS A 29 -3.62 -13.14 7.30
CA HIS A 29 -4.45 -12.29 6.44
C HIS A 29 -5.53 -13.13 5.72
N GLU A 30 -5.18 -14.26 5.11
CA GLU A 30 -6.13 -15.18 4.48
C GLU A 30 -7.20 -15.72 5.46
N ARG A 31 -6.86 -15.82 6.75
CA ARG A 31 -7.75 -16.26 7.83
C ARG A 31 -8.54 -15.13 8.48
N GLN A 32 -8.40 -13.89 8.01
CA GLN A 32 -8.99 -12.68 8.60
C GLN A 32 -8.52 -12.41 10.04
N GLU A 33 -7.38 -12.98 10.43
CA GLU A 33 -6.68 -12.73 11.70
C GLU A 33 -5.85 -11.44 11.55
N PHE A 34 -6.53 -10.32 11.34
CA PHE A 34 -5.91 -9.08 10.87
C PHE A 34 -4.89 -8.49 11.85
N ASP A 35 -5.13 -8.59 13.16
CA ASP A 35 -4.21 -8.09 14.17
C ASP A 35 -2.88 -8.86 14.16
N ASP A 36 -2.94 -10.19 14.03
CA ASP A 36 -1.77 -11.05 13.94
C ASP A 36 -0.98 -10.81 12.65
N ALA A 37 -1.69 -10.63 11.53
CA ALA A 37 -1.09 -10.26 10.25
C ALA A 37 -0.36 -8.92 10.35
N LEU A 38 -1.03 -7.89 10.89
CA LEU A 38 -0.48 -6.55 11.09
C LEU A 38 0.76 -6.59 11.97
N GLN A 39 0.70 -7.28 13.11
CA GLN A 39 1.83 -7.41 14.03
C GLN A 39 3.01 -8.13 13.36
N THR A 40 2.76 -9.20 12.61
CA THR A 40 3.81 -9.97 11.94
C THR A 40 4.50 -9.13 10.86
N TYR A 41 3.74 -8.41 10.03
CA TYR A 41 4.34 -7.50 9.04
C TYR A 41 5.12 -6.36 9.68
N ARG A 42 4.61 -5.77 10.77
CA ARG A 42 5.32 -4.71 11.52
C ARG A 42 6.62 -5.21 12.14
N SER A 43 6.64 -6.45 12.64
CA SER A 43 7.86 -7.08 13.15
C SER A 43 8.89 -7.26 12.03
N ALA A 44 8.48 -7.73 10.86
CA ALA A 44 9.37 -7.88 9.71
C ALA A 44 9.97 -6.52 9.28
N LEU A 45 9.19 -5.44 9.33
CA LEU A 45 9.69 -4.08 9.06
C LEU A 45 10.56 -3.48 10.17
N ALA A 46 10.45 -3.97 11.41
CA ALA A 46 11.37 -3.59 12.47
C ALA A 46 12.77 -4.18 12.22
N ASP A 47 12.83 -5.40 11.68
CA ASP A 47 14.08 -6.07 11.30
C ASP A 47 14.67 -5.49 10.00
N ASP A 48 13.85 -5.29 8.98
CA ASP A 48 14.24 -4.62 7.73
C ASP A 48 13.16 -3.59 7.29
N PRO A 49 13.39 -2.29 7.55
CA PRO A 49 12.45 -1.22 7.19
C PRO A 49 12.13 -1.10 5.70
N ASN A 50 12.93 -1.74 4.84
CA ASN A 50 12.77 -1.78 3.40
C ASN A 50 12.47 -3.19 2.88
N ASP A 51 12.01 -4.14 3.70
CA ASP A 51 11.58 -5.45 3.21
C ASP A 51 10.39 -5.27 2.25
N PRO A 52 10.58 -5.48 0.92
CA PRO A 52 9.51 -5.28 -0.03
C PRO A 52 8.34 -6.24 0.23
N GLN A 53 8.59 -7.46 0.72
CA GLN A 53 7.52 -8.43 0.97
C GLN A 53 6.62 -7.97 2.11
N ALA A 54 7.19 -7.51 3.23
CA ALA A 54 6.42 -6.99 4.35
C ALA A 54 5.69 -5.67 4.00
N LEU A 55 6.33 -4.77 3.26
CA LEU A 55 5.70 -3.55 2.76
C LEU A 55 4.50 -3.88 1.86
N PHE A 56 4.65 -4.83 0.94
CA PHE A 56 3.56 -5.21 0.04
C PHE A 56 2.43 -5.95 0.77
N GLY A 57 2.76 -6.77 1.76
CA GLY A 57 1.79 -7.41 2.64
C GLY A 57 0.94 -6.40 3.42
N LEU A 58 1.56 -5.34 3.97
CA LEU A 58 0.81 -4.23 4.58
C LEU A 58 -0.05 -3.49 3.56
N ALA A 59 0.45 -3.26 2.35
CA ALA A 59 -0.34 -2.62 1.30
C ALA A 59 -1.63 -3.42 1.00
N ARG A 60 -1.53 -4.75 0.90
CA ARG A 60 -2.67 -5.64 0.71
C ARG A 60 -3.62 -5.63 1.90
N LEU A 61 -3.09 -5.69 3.12
CA LEU A 61 -3.88 -5.65 4.34
C LEU A 61 -4.69 -4.34 4.46
N TYR A 62 -4.05 -3.19 4.23
CA TYR A 62 -4.72 -1.89 4.28
C TYR A 62 -5.69 -1.63 3.12
N ALA A 63 -5.60 -2.38 2.02
CA ALA A 63 -6.54 -2.29 0.91
C ALA A 63 -7.72 -3.27 1.02
N ASP A 64 -7.66 -4.20 1.99
CA ASP A 64 -8.71 -5.18 2.21
C ASP A 64 -9.92 -4.54 2.89
N SER A 65 -11.06 -4.54 2.21
CA SER A 65 -12.30 -3.93 2.73
C SER A 65 -12.84 -4.61 3.98
N LEU A 66 -12.40 -5.84 4.29
CA LEU A 66 -12.75 -6.54 5.52
C LEU A 66 -11.85 -6.16 6.70
N PHE A 67 -10.69 -5.56 6.44
CA PHE A 67 -9.80 -5.11 7.50
C PHE A 67 -10.42 -3.90 8.20
N PRO A 68 -10.60 -3.92 9.55
CA PRO A 68 -11.23 -2.80 10.25
C PRO A 68 -10.51 -1.45 10.11
N GLN A 69 -9.23 -1.45 9.72
CA GLN A 69 -8.46 -0.23 9.44
C GLN A 69 -8.23 0.00 7.95
N HIS A 70 -9.07 -0.57 7.07
CA HIS A 70 -9.07 -0.37 5.62
C HIS A 70 -8.90 1.12 5.27
N GLN A 71 -7.79 1.44 4.61
CA GLN A 71 -7.38 2.81 4.30
C GLN A 71 -6.50 2.81 3.05
N LEU A 72 -7.07 3.23 1.93
CA LEU A 72 -6.41 3.19 0.62
C LEU A 72 -5.19 4.10 0.53
N ASP A 73 -5.14 5.23 1.25
CA ASP A 73 -3.97 6.11 1.31
C ASP A 73 -2.78 5.38 1.91
N THR A 74 -3.03 4.66 3.00
CA THR A 74 -2.02 3.86 3.68
C THR A 74 -1.58 2.71 2.79
N ALA A 75 -2.52 2.02 2.13
CA ALA A 75 -2.21 0.97 1.16
C ALA A 75 -1.32 1.50 0.01
N TYR A 76 -1.66 2.67 -0.55
CA TYR A 76 -0.91 3.32 -1.62
C TYR A 76 0.53 3.63 -1.22
N GLN A 77 0.71 4.23 -0.04
CA GLN A 77 2.04 4.54 0.50
C GLN A 77 2.90 3.27 0.66
N TYR A 78 2.31 2.18 1.15
CA TYR A 78 3.03 0.93 1.33
C TYR A 78 3.42 0.24 0.02
N VAL A 79 2.54 0.20 -1.00
CA VAL A 79 2.90 -0.41 -2.30
C VAL A 79 3.96 0.42 -3.04
N ASP A 80 3.88 1.75 -2.97
CA ASP A 80 4.88 2.65 -3.54
C ASP A 80 6.25 2.48 -2.86
N ARG A 81 6.27 2.34 -1.52
CA ARG A 81 7.50 1.96 -0.79
C ARG A 81 8.01 0.58 -1.20
N ALA A 82 7.12 -0.41 -1.36
CA ALA A 82 7.48 -1.76 -1.76
C ALA A 82 8.14 -1.79 -3.15
N ASP A 83 7.58 -1.08 -4.14
CA ASP A 83 8.15 -0.99 -5.50
C ASP A 83 9.52 -0.31 -5.49
N ARG A 84 9.69 0.77 -4.73
CA ARG A 84 10.99 1.42 -4.57
C ARG A 84 12.03 0.51 -3.92
N ALA A 85 11.66 -0.16 -2.83
CA ALA A 85 12.54 -1.10 -2.14
C ALA A 85 12.95 -2.25 -3.05
N PHE A 86 11.98 -2.87 -3.73
CA PHE A 86 12.19 -3.97 -4.65
C PHE A 86 13.15 -3.61 -5.80
N ARG A 87 13.08 -2.39 -6.34
CA ARG A 87 13.99 -1.93 -7.41
C ARG A 87 15.41 -1.69 -6.94
N LYS A 88 15.57 -1.17 -5.73
CA LYS A 88 16.87 -0.89 -5.12
C LYS A 88 17.58 -2.15 -4.62
N MET A 89 16.83 -3.23 -4.42
CA MET A 89 17.35 -4.53 -3.97
C MET A 89 18.37 -5.14 -4.96
N PRO A 90 19.42 -5.83 -4.46
CA PRO A 90 20.37 -6.55 -5.30
C PRO A 90 19.69 -7.56 -6.23
N TYR A 91 20.22 -7.71 -7.45
CA TYR A 91 19.64 -8.57 -8.48
C TYR A 91 19.35 -10.00 -7.98
N LYS A 92 20.26 -10.61 -7.22
CA LYS A 92 20.11 -11.98 -6.72
C LYS A 92 18.92 -12.14 -5.78
N GLU A 93 18.72 -11.21 -4.86
CA GLU A 93 17.59 -11.22 -3.92
C GLU A 93 16.28 -10.92 -4.64
N ARG A 94 16.29 -9.89 -5.49
CA ARG A 94 15.14 -9.54 -6.33
C ARG A 94 14.67 -10.71 -7.19
N ASN A 95 15.60 -11.45 -7.82
CA ASN A 95 15.26 -12.63 -8.63
C ASN A 95 14.65 -13.77 -7.81
N LYS A 96 15.04 -13.92 -6.53
CA LYS A 96 14.38 -14.90 -5.63
C LYS A 96 12.92 -14.50 -5.38
N LEU A 97 12.65 -13.22 -5.15
CA LEU A 97 11.29 -12.72 -4.95
C LEU A 97 10.44 -12.85 -6.21
N GLN A 98 11.01 -12.58 -7.40
CA GLN A 98 10.34 -12.78 -8.69
C GLN A 98 9.89 -14.22 -8.90
N LYS A 99 10.72 -15.19 -8.54
CA LYS A 99 10.36 -16.62 -8.59
C LYS A 99 9.23 -17.01 -7.64
N ARG A 100 8.96 -16.20 -6.62
CA ARG A 100 7.86 -16.36 -5.67
C ARG A 100 6.63 -15.52 -6.07
N GLY A 101 6.59 -14.97 -7.28
CA GLY A 101 5.49 -14.15 -7.80
C GLY A 101 5.80 -12.66 -7.74
N MET A 102 6.46 -12.20 -6.67
CA MET A 102 6.67 -10.77 -6.42
C MET A 102 7.58 -10.09 -7.42
N ASN A 103 7.01 -9.18 -8.23
CA ASN A 103 7.77 -8.42 -9.23
C ASN A 103 7.27 -6.99 -9.43
N SER A 104 8.06 -6.14 -10.10
CA SER A 104 7.68 -4.74 -10.33
C SER A 104 6.40 -4.56 -11.15
N THR A 105 6.03 -5.53 -12.01
CA THR A 105 4.77 -5.45 -12.76
C THR A 105 3.59 -5.70 -11.83
N GLU A 106 3.68 -6.70 -10.96
CA GLU A 106 2.67 -6.98 -9.94
C GLU A 106 2.46 -5.78 -9.01
N LEU A 107 3.54 -5.21 -8.47
CA LEU A 107 3.48 -4.05 -7.59
C LEU A 107 2.80 -2.85 -8.26
N ARG A 108 3.16 -2.54 -9.51
CA ARG A 108 2.53 -1.47 -10.29
C ARG A 108 1.06 -1.74 -10.63
N ASN A 109 0.71 -3.00 -10.86
CA ASN A 109 -0.68 -3.37 -11.13
C ASN A 109 -1.53 -3.18 -9.88
N PHE A 110 -1.04 -3.64 -8.73
CA PHE A 110 -1.69 -3.43 -7.45
C PHE A 110 -1.79 -1.94 -7.09
N GLU A 111 -0.73 -1.16 -7.32
CA GLU A 111 -0.77 0.31 -7.15
C GLU A 111 -1.90 0.94 -7.98
N LYS A 112 -2.05 0.54 -9.25
CA LYS A 112 -3.16 1.02 -10.10
C LYS A 112 -4.52 0.55 -9.61
N GLU A 113 -4.63 -0.65 -9.05
CA GLU A 113 -5.86 -1.18 -8.46
C GLU A 113 -6.28 -0.32 -7.27
N VAL A 114 -5.37 -0.06 -6.34
CA VAL A 114 -5.59 0.82 -5.18
C VAL A 114 -6.02 2.22 -5.63
N VAL A 115 -5.30 2.83 -6.57
CA VAL A 115 -5.66 4.15 -7.12
C VAL A 115 -7.06 4.13 -7.75
N ASN A 116 -7.37 3.15 -8.59
CA ASN A 116 -8.67 3.09 -9.24
C ASN A 116 -9.80 2.82 -8.23
N GLN A 117 -9.54 2.04 -7.19
CA GLN A 117 -10.49 1.80 -6.12
C GLN A 117 -10.78 3.09 -5.34
N ALA A 118 -9.75 3.87 -4.98
CA ALA A 118 -9.92 5.15 -4.30
C ALA A 118 -10.80 6.12 -5.09
N PHE A 119 -10.63 6.16 -6.41
CA PHE A 119 -11.50 6.96 -7.28
C PHE A 119 -12.94 6.45 -7.34
N ARG A 120 -13.16 5.13 -7.34
CA ARG A 120 -14.52 4.56 -7.30
C ARG A 120 -15.21 4.90 -5.98
N GLU A 121 -14.53 4.70 -4.86
CA GLU A 121 -15.07 5.01 -3.52
C GLU A 121 -15.40 6.52 -3.41
N ALA A 122 -14.54 7.39 -3.93
CA ALA A 122 -14.82 8.83 -3.97
C ALA A 122 -16.02 9.21 -4.85
N LEU A 123 -16.16 8.55 -6.02
CA LEU A 123 -17.31 8.73 -6.91
C LEU A 123 -18.61 8.22 -6.29
N GLU A 124 -18.55 7.14 -5.51
CA GLU A 124 -19.70 6.58 -4.78
C GLU A 124 -20.12 7.49 -3.62
N GLN A 125 -19.16 8.03 -2.87
CA GLN A 125 -19.43 9.02 -1.83
C GLN A 125 -20.05 10.30 -2.39
N ASN A 126 -19.69 10.66 -3.62
CA ASN A 126 -20.29 11.76 -4.37
C ASN A 126 -20.27 13.09 -3.60
N THR A 127 -19.17 13.36 -2.90
CA THR A 127 -18.93 14.65 -2.23
C THR A 127 -17.74 15.35 -2.84
N LEU A 128 -17.73 16.68 -2.78
CA LEU A 128 -16.60 17.48 -3.27
C LEU A 128 -15.30 17.07 -2.57
N ALA A 129 -15.35 16.97 -1.24
CA ALA A 129 -14.21 16.58 -0.40
C ALA A 129 -13.61 15.21 -0.78
N ALA A 130 -14.43 14.17 -0.99
CA ALA A 130 -13.92 12.84 -1.34
C ALA A 130 -13.24 12.82 -2.72
N LEU A 131 -13.82 13.53 -3.69
CA LEU A 131 -13.29 13.61 -5.05
C LEU A 131 -12.01 14.43 -5.12
N GLU A 132 -11.93 15.55 -4.39
CA GLU A 132 -10.73 16.37 -4.28
C GLU A 132 -9.60 15.60 -3.60
N HIS A 133 -9.90 14.93 -2.48
CA HIS A 133 -8.96 14.06 -1.80
C HIS A 133 -8.40 12.98 -2.74
N ALA A 134 -9.25 12.31 -3.53
CA ALA A 134 -8.81 11.31 -4.50
C ALA A 134 -7.86 11.91 -5.57
N LEU A 135 -8.15 13.11 -6.07
CA LEU A 135 -7.30 13.80 -7.05
C LEU A 135 -5.95 14.24 -6.48
N GLU A 136 -5.91 14.62 -5.20
CA GLU A 136 -4.70 15.08 -4.53
C GLU A 136 -3.77 13.92 -4.16
N HIS A 137 -4.32 12.85 -3.57
CA HIS A 137 -3.52 11.80 -2.95
C HIS A 137 -3.24 10.59 -3.86
N PHE A 138 -4.04 10.37 -4.92
CA PHE A 138 -3.91 9.19 -5.78
C PHE A 138 -3.57 9.59 -7.23
N PRO A 139 -2.28 9.57 -7.60
CA PRO A 139 -1.88 9.99 -8.94
C PRO A 139 -2.19 8.92 -9.99
N LYS A 140 -2.51 9.39 -11.21
CA LYS A 140 -2.64 8.56 -12.43
C LYS A 140 -3.70 7.43 -12.36
N PRO A 141 -4.95 7.73 -11.95
CA PRO A 141 -6.05 6.79 -12.14
C PRO A 141 -6.32 6.51 -13.63
N ALA A 142 -7.17 5.52 -13.89
CA ALA A 142 -7.72 5.30 -15.22
C ALA A 142 -8.36 6.59 -15.75
N TYR A 143 -8.11 6.90 -17.03
CA TYR A 143 -8.58 8.14 -17.66
C TYR A 143 -10.08 8.38 -17.48
N LYS A 144 -10.89 7.32 -17.60
CA LYS A 144 -12.35 7.39 -17.42
C LYS A 144 -12.73 7.87 -16.02
N LEU A 145 -12.11 7.31 -14.97
CA LEU A 145 -12.35 7.69 -13.59
C LEU A 145 -11.93 9.14 -13.31
N LYS A 146 -10.76 9.55 -13.83
CA LYS A 146 -10.30 10.94 -13.70
C LYS A 146 -11.27 11.94 -14.35
N SER A 147 -11.72 11.62 -15.57
CA SER A 147 -12.64 12.47 -16.32
C SER A 147 -14.00 12.58 -15.62
N GLU A 148 -14.48 11.46 -15.09
CA GLU A 148 -15.74 11.40 -14.35
C GLU A 148 -15.69 12.19 -13.04
N ALA A 149 -14.63 12.02 -12.25
CA ALA A 149 -14.41 12.79 -11.02
C ALA A 149 -14.39 14.29 -11.28
N GLY A 150 -13.67 14.74 -12.33
CA GLY A 150 -13.64 16.15 -12.71
C GLY A 150 -15.01 16.71 -13.14
N ARG A 151 -15.81 15.94 -13.89
CA ARG A 151 -17.18 16.35 -14.21
C ARG A 151 -18.04 16.47 -12.96
N ARG A 152 -17.90 15.53 -12.03
CA ARG A 152 -18.70 15.52 -10.81
C ARG A 152 -18.34 16.67 -9.89
N ILE A 153 -17.05 16.97 -9.72
CA ILE A 153 -16.58 18.15 -8.98
C ILE A 153 -17.21 19.43 -9.52
N ASN A 154 -17.15 19.65 -10.85
CA ASN A 154 -17.72 20.85 -11.46
C ASN A 154 -19.23 20.98 -11.20
N LEU A 155 -19.94 19.85 -11.24
CA LEU A 155 -21.38 19.82 -10.95
C LEU A 155 -21.67 20.16 -9.49
N LEU A 156 -21.02 19.48 -8.54
CA LEU A 156 -21.22 19.69 -7.11
C LEU A 156 -20.86 21.11 -6.69
N ALA A 157 -19.75 21.66 -7.20
CA ALA A 157 -19.34 23.03 -6.92
C ALA A 157 -20.34 24.06 -7.48
N PHE A 158 -20.96 23.78 -8.63
CA PHE A 158 -22.00 24.63 -9.19
C PHE A 158 -23.28 24.60 -8.33
N GLU A 159 -23.72 23.41 -7.93
CA GLU A 159 -24.88 23.23 -7.04
C GLU A 159 -24.68 23.97 -5.71
N GLU A 160 -23.53 23.81 -5.07
CA GLU A 160 -23.20 24.48 -3.81
C GLU A 160 -23.20 26.02 -3.95
N ALA A 161 -22.68 26.55 -5.06
CA ALA A 161 -22.69 27.99 -5.33
C ALA A 161 -24.13 28.54 -5.53
N GLN A 162 -25.02 27.77 -6.14
CA GLN A 162 -26.43 28.16 -6.31
C GLN A 162 -27.17 28.17 -4.97
N GLU A 163 -26.92 27.18 -4.11
CA GLU A 163 -27.51 27.12 -2.77
C GLU A 163 -27.07 28.32 -1.93
N GLN A 164 -25.78 28.63 -1.90
CA GLN A 164 -25.26 29.79 -1.16
C GLN A 164 -25.81 31.13 -1.68
N GLY A 165 -25.94 31.28 -3.00
CA GLY A 165 -26.51 32.48 -3.62
C GLY A 165 -28.01 32.66 -3.35
N SER A 166 -28.76 31.57 -3.21
CA SER A 166 -30.20 31.61 -2.91
C SER A 166 -30.51 31.81 -1.42
N MET A 167 -29.63 31.36 -0.52
CA MET A 167 -29.75 31.58 0.93
C MET A 167 -29.37 32.99 1.38
N ALA A 168 -28.68 33.75 0.53
CA ALA A 168 -28.24 35.12 0.80
C ALA A 168 -29.18 36.22 0.24
N ALA A 169 -30.24 35.83 -0.48
CA ALA A 169 -31.23 36.72 -1.10
C ALA A 169 -32.53 36.76 -0.30
#